data_AF-A0A1Y1UF23-F1
#
_entry.id   AF-A0A1Y1UF23-F1
#
_cell.length_a   1.000
_cell.length_b   1.000
_cell.length_c   1.000
_cell.angle_alpha   90.00
_cell.angle_beta   90.00
_cell.angle_gamma   90.00
#
_symmetry.space_group_name_H-M   'P 1'
#
loop_
_entity.id
_entity.type
_entity.pdbx_description
1 polymer ?
#
loop_
_entity_poly.entity_id
_entity_poly.type
_entity_poly.pdbx_seq_one_letter_code
_entity_poly.pdbx_strand_id
1 'polypeptide(L)'
;MTSEYQSGAPWTDKHTVALTRAIVSLVLANRTTLYTDPELLEVANNHGDRIRKKTHQILHKLVDRVPGAEQIMADELTKTASVRSLRKKAGQGNDCGVANPGLRIKKELDTQPITKKRKMVDDEIAEWLDLPEDDEELADDTFIKLS
;
A
#
# COMPACT_ATOMS: atom_id res chain seq x y z
N MET A 1 -15.78 40.36 -15.11
CA MET A 1 -14.63 39.67 -14.50
C MET A 1 -14.10 38.69 -15.52
N THR A 2 -13.07 39.07 -16.27
CA THR A 2 -12.40 38.18 -17.23
C THR A 2 -11.44 37.32 -16.44
N SER A 3 -11.81 36.07 -16.22
CA SER A 3 -10.93 35.06 -15.63
C SER A 3 -9.75 34.86 -16.58
N GLU A 4 -8.58 35.39 -16.22
CA GLU A 4 -7.34 35.06 -16.90
C GLU A 4 -7.09 33.56 -16.70
N TYR A 5 -7.24 32.79 -17.76
CA TYR A 5 -6.79 31.40 -17.77
C TYR A 5 -5.27 31.42 -17.69
N GLN A 6 -4.72 31.22 -16.49
CA GLN A 6 -3.31 30.89 -16.34
C GLN A 6 -3.08 29.59 -17.11
N SER A 7 -2.38 29.69 -18.24
CA SER A 7 -1.88 28.51 -18.95
C SER A 7 -0.99 27.74 -17.98
N GLY A 8 -1.48 26.58 -17.53
CA GLY A 8 -0.73 25.72 -16.63
C GLY A 8 0.63 25.34 -17.21
N ALA A 9 1.60 25.06 -16.34
CA ALA A 9 2.89 24.54 -16.75
C ALA A 9 2.71 23.25 -17.60
N PRO A 10 3.60 22.99 -18.59
CA PRO A 10 3.51 21.79 -19.40
C PRO A 10 3.63 20.53 -18.55
N TRP A 11 2.87 19.50 -18.91
CA TRP A 11 2.93 18.21 -18.23
C TRP A 11 4.29 17.53 -18.47
N THR A 12 4.86 16.92 -17.43
CA THR A 12 6.15 16.23 -17.50
C THR A 12 6.04 14.87 -16.83
N ASP A 13 6.97 13.96 -17.12
CA ASP A 13 6.99 12.62 -16.50
C ASP A 13 7.08 12.67 -14.97
N LYS A 14 7.71 13.73 -14.42
CA LYS A 14 7.75 13.97 -12.97
C LYS A 14 6.36 14.19 -12.38
N HIS A 15 5.47 14.85 -13.12
CA HIS A 15 4.08 15.03 -12.71
C HIS A 15 3.34 13.69 -12.73
N THR A 16 3.56 12.85 -13.74
CA THR A 16 3.01 11.49 -13.79
C THR A 16 3.47 10.65 -12.59
N VAL A 17 4.77 10.63 -12.29
CA VAL A 17 5.33 9.89 -11.14
C VAL A 17 4.76 10.41 -9.81
N ALA A 18 4.66 11.73 -9.64
CA ALA A 18 4.09 12.33 -8.44
C ALA A 18 2.60 12.01 -8.27
N LEU A 19 1.83 12.04 -9.37
CA LEU A 19 0.42 11.68 -9.39
C LEU A 19 0.24 10.21 -9.03
N THR A 20 1.03 9.32 -9.63
CA THR A 20 1.02 7.88 -9.32
C THR A 20 1.31 7.64 -7.84
N ARG A 21 2.31 8.32 -7.27
CA ARG A 21 2.60 8.25 -5.83
C ARG A 21 1.40 8.70 -4.99
N ALA A 22 0.74 9.78 -5.36
CA ALA A 22 -0.42 10.29 -4.63
C ALA A 22 -1.60 9.29 -4.67
N ILE A 23 -1.86 8.67 -5.83
CA ILE A 23 -2.91 7.65 -5.99
C ILE A 23 -2.62 6.44 -5.10
N VAL A 24 -1.40 5.89 -5.17
CA VAL A 24 -0.98 4.73 -4.36
C VAL A 24 -1.14 5.04 -2.87
N SER A 25 -0.65 6.20 -2.42
CA SER A 25 -0.74 6.60 -1.02
C SER A 25 -2.19 6.73 -0.55
N LEU A 26 -3.06 7.33 -1.37
CA LEU A 26 -4.49 7.50 -1.08
C LEU A 26 -5.20 6.16 -0.93
N VAL A 27 -4.96 5.22 -1.85
CA VAL A 27 -5.58 3.89 -1.83
C VAL A 27 -5.11 3.10 -0.60
N LEU A 28 -3.80 3.09 -0.31
CA LEU A 28 -3.25 2.38 0.85
C LEU A 28 -3.72 2.95 2.19
N ALA A 29 -3.89 4.28 2.27
CA ALA A 29 -4.41 4.96 3.45
C ALA A 29 -5.89 4.64 3.70
N ASN A 30 -6.69 4.54 2.63
CA ASN A 30 -8.13 4.31 2.71
C ASN A 30 -8.54 2.84 2.53
N ARG A 31 -7.61 1.88 2.45
CA ARG A 31 -7.94 0.46 2.17
C ARG A 31 -9.03 -0.15 3.05
N THR A 32 -9.24 0.36 4.26
CA THR A 32 -10.30 -0.14 5.17
C THR A 32 -11.70 0.12 4.63
N THR A 33 -11.90 1.14 3.79
CA THR A 33 -13.19 1.41 3.14
C THR A 33 -13.51 0.34 2.10
N LEU A 34 -12.50 -0.33 1.53
CA LEU A 34 -12.71 -1.44 0.60
C LEU A 34 -13.30 -2.67 1.29
N TYR A 35 -13.13 -2.80 2.60
CA TYR A 35 -13.68 -3.92 3.37
C TYR A 35 -15.15 -3.73 3.74
N THR A 36 -15.67 -2.51 3.58
CA THR A 36 -17.07 -2.18 3.88
C THR A 36 -17.93 -2.11 2.62
N ASP A 37 -17.34 -2.31 1.44
CA ASP A 37 -18.06 -2.33 0.17
C ASP A 37 -18.95 -3.58 0.08
N PRO A 38 -20.28 -3.44 -0.09
CA PRO A 38 -21.21 -4.56 -0.17
C PRO A 38 -20.82 -5.61 -1.22
N GLU A 39 -20.29 -5.19 -2.37
CA GLU A 39 -19.92 -6.08 -3.47
C GLU A 39 -18.66 -6.90 -3.16
N LEU A 40 -17.84 -6.42 -2.21
CA LEU A 40 -16.61 -7.09 -1.79
C LEU A 40 -16.76 -7.89 -0.49
N LEU A 41 -17.92 -7.81 0.19
CA LEU A 41 -18.15 -8.52 1.46
C LEU A 41 -18.01 -10.03 1.31
N GLU A 42 -18.45 -10.60 0.19
CA GLU A 42 -18.39 -12.04 -0.08
C GLU A 42 -16.95 -12.56 -0.20
N VAL A 43 -16.04 -11.70 -0.67
CA VAL A 43 -14.60 -12.00 -0.83
C VAL A 43 -13.75 -11.47 0.32
N ALA A 44 -14.35 -10.85 1.34
CA ALA A 44 -13.68 -10.32 2.52
C ALA A 44 -13.27 -11.38 3.56
N ASN A 45 -13.43 -12.67 3.23
CA ASN A 45 -13.02 -13.81 4.07
C ASN A 45 -11.59 -13.64 4.58
N ASN A 46 -11.34 -14.05 5.84
CA ASN A 46 -10.07 -13.88 6.55
C ASN A 46 -9.65 -12.40 6.74
N HIS A 47 -10.55 -11.57 7.28
CA HIS A 47 -10.26 -10.18 7.66
C HIS A 47 -9.77 -9.30 6.49
N GLY A 48 -10.23 -9.60 5.27
CA GLY A 48 -9.89 -8.83 4.07
C GLY A 48 -8.52 -9.13 3.45
N ASP A 49 -7.90 -10.29 3.74
CA ASP A 49 -6.59 -10.65 3.18
C ASP A 49 -6.61 -10.73 1.64
N ARG A 50 -7.66 -11.32 1.06
CA ARG A 50 -7.82 -11.42 -0.41
C ARG A 50 -7.94 -10.04 -1.06
N ILE A 51 -8.75 -9.16 -0.47
CA ILE A 51 -8.92 -7.77 -0.93
C ILE A 51 -7.59 -7.01 -0.84
N ARG A 52 -6.84 -7.17 0.26
CA ARG A 52 -5.52 -6.57 0.44
C ARG A 52 -4.54 -7.02 -0.66
N LYS A 53 -4.43 -8.33 -0.89
CA LYS A 53 -3.55 -8.90 -1.93
C LYS A 53 -3.90 -8.38 -3.31
N LYS A 54 -5.18 -8.43 -3.69
CA LYS A 54 -5.64 -7.90 -5.00
C LYS A 54 -5.41 -6.40 -5.14
N THR A 55 -5.65 -5.62 -4.09
CA THR A 55 -5.35 -4.18 -4.08
C THR A 55 -3.87 -3.94 -4.39
N HIS A 56 -2.97 -4.66 -3.72
CA HIS A 56 -1.54 -4.52 -3.97
C HIS A 56 -1.12 -4.98 -5.37
N GLN A 57 -1.68 -6.07 -5.89
CA GLN A 57 -1.44 -6.53 -7.27
C GLN A 57 -1.86 -5.46 -8.29
N ILE A 58 -3.03 -4.84 -8.12
CA ILE A 58 -3.52 -3.76 -9.01
C ILE A 58 -2.57 -2.55 -8.95
N LEU A 59 -2.17 -2.14 -7.74
CA LEU A 59 -1.25 -1.00 -7.58
C LEU A 59 0.14 -1.28 -8.17
N HIS A 60 0.62 -2.51 -8.07
CA HIS A 60 1.88 -2.92 -8.69
C HIS A 60 1.80 -2.81 -10.21
N LYS A 61 0.77 -3.40 -10.83
CA LYS A 61 0.52 -3.30 -12.28
C LYS A 61 0.39 -1.85 -12.74
N LEU A 62 -0.17 -0.97 -11.91
CA LEU A 62 -0.28 0.46 -12.21
C LEU A 62 1.08 1.16 -12.19
N VAL A 63 1.93 0.84 -11.21
CA VAL A 63 3.27 1.41 -11.06
C VAL A 63 4.22 0.92 -12.15
N ASP A 64 4.13 -0.35 -12.55
CA ASP A 64 4.97 -0.94 -13.61
C ASP A 64 4.77 -0.26 -14.98
N ARG A 65 3.61 0.38 -15.19
CA ARG A 65 3.31 1.10 -16.42
C ARG A 65 3.92 2.51 -16.48
N VAL A 66 4.47 3.01 -15.37
CA VAL A 66 5.00 4.37 -15.26
C VAL A 66 6.52 4.34 -15.13
N PRO A 67 7.29 4.85 -16.11
CA PRO A 67 8.74 4.81 -16.04
C PRO A 67 9.25 5.66 -14.85
N GLY A 68 10.16 5.09 -14.07
CA GLY A 68 10.73 5.73 -12.88
C GLY A 68 9.86 5.68 -11.62
N ALA A 69 8.76 4.93 -11.64
CA ALA A 69 7.85 4.75 -10.50
C ALA A 69 8.12 3.48 -9.67
N GLU A 70 9.06 2.63 -10.08
CA GLU A 70 9.33 1.28 -9.52
C GLU A 70 9.44 1.25 -7.98
N GLN A 71 10.04 2.27 -7.38
CA GLN A 71 10.26 2.33 -5.93
C GLN A 71 9.06 2.84 -5.12
N ILE A 72 8.01 3.36 -5.77
CA ILE A 72 6.86 3.97 -5.08
C ILE A 72 6.16 2.97 -4.16
N MET A 73 5.95 1.73 -4.61
CA MET A 73 5.24 0.72 -3.81
C MET A 73 5.98 0.39 -2.52
N ALA A 74 7.30 0.14 -2.60
CA ALA A 74 8.12 -0.16 -1.42
C ALA A 74 8.16 1.01 -0.44
N ASP A 75 8.29 2.24 -0.93
CA ASP A 75 8.29 3.46 -0.11
C ASP A 75 6.95 3.66 0.62
N GLU A 76 5.82 3.48 -0.06
CA GLU A 76 4.50 3.70 0.55
C GLU A 76 4.11 2.57 1.52
N LEU A 77 4.50 1.32 1.24
CA LEU A 77 4.27 0.19 2.15
C LEU A 77 5.06 0.35 3.46
N THR A 78 6.32 0.78 3.39
CA THR A 78 7.14 1.00 4.59
C THR A 78 6.63 2.15 5.46
N LYS A 79 6.12 3.23 4.85
CA LYS A 79 5.45 4.34 5.57
C LYS A 79 4.21 3.87 6.32
N THR A 80 3.33 3.14 5.64
CA THR A 80 2.07 2.67 6.25
C THR A 80 2.30 1.65 7.36
N ALA A 81 3.31 0.78 7.24
CA ALA A 81 3.73 -0.13 8.31
C ALA A 81 4.30 0.61 9.54
N SER A 82 5.11 1.65 9.30
CA SER A 82 5.76 2.42 10.37
C SER A 82 4.76 3.23 11.20
N VAL A 83 3.75 3.83 10.57
CA VAL A 83 2.67 4.56 11.27
C VAL A 83 1.91 3.65 12.26
N ARG A 84 1.71 2.36 11.92
CA ARG A 84 1.01 1.41 12.80
C ARG A 84 1.82 1.09 14.06
N SER A 85 3.16 1.04 13.96
CA SER A 85 4.03 0.79 15.12
C SER A 85 4.12 1.98 16.08
N LEU A 86 4.01 3.22 15.56
CA LEU A 86 4.00 4.43 16.39
C LEU A 86 2.70 4.58 17.18
N ARG A 87 1.54 4.22 16.60
CA ARG A 87 0.26 4.22 17.32
C ARG A 87 0.19 3.19 18.45
N LYS A 88 0.90 2.06 18.33
CA LYS A 88 0.95 1.04 19.38
C LYS A 88 1.73 1.48 20.62
N LYS A 89 2.67 2.44 20.47
CA LYS A 89 3.43 3.02 21.59
C LYS A 89 2.72 4.16 22.31
N ALA A 90 1.69 4.77 21.72
CA ALA A 90 0.97 5.89 22.32
C ALA A 90 -0.28 5.48 23.13
N GLY A 91 -0.60 4.18 23.22
CA GLY A 91 -1.84 3.67 23.80
C GLY A 91 -1.69 2.57 24.86
N GLN A 92 -0.53 2.45 25.50
CA GLN A 92 -0.33 1.52 26.62
C GLN A 92 0.07 2.31 27.87
N GLY A 93 -0.93 2.95 28.47
CA GLY A 93 -0.80 3.70 29.71
C GLY A 93 -2.09 3.62 30.49
N ASN A 94 -2.42 2.43 31.02
CA ASN A 94 -3.25 2.29 32.20
C ASN A 94 -3.10 0.89 32.80
N ASP A 95 -2.08 0.67 33.64
CA ASP A 95 -2.22 -0.22 34.80
C ASP A 95 -1.20 0.17 35.89
N CYS A 96 -1.63 -0.04 37.12
CA CYS A 96 -1.12 0.46 38.39
C CYS A 96 0.31 0.04 38.76
N GLY A 97 1.03 0.97 39.40
CA GLY A 97 1.81 0.71 40.62
C GLY A 97 3.14 -0.02 40.49
N VAL A 98 4.24 0.70 40.73
CA VAL A 98 5.15 0.55 41.88
C VAL A 98 6.44 1.31 41.54
N ALA A 99 6.79 2.24 42.42
CA ALA A 99 7.97 3.09 42.32
C ALA A 99 9.28 2.28 42.35
N ASN A 100 10.22 2.62 41.47
CA ASN A 100 11.64 2.51 41.81
C ASN A 100 12.46 3.56 41.02
N PRO A 101 13.21 4.47 41.68
CA PRO A 101 14.03 5.46 41.00
C PRO A 101 15.41 4.87 40.73
N GLY A 102 15.79 4.77 39.46
CA GLY A 102 17.09 4.23 39.08
C GLY A 102 17.56 4.76 37.73
N LEU A 103 18.28 5.89 37.76
CA LEU A 103 19.07 6.41 36.65
C LEU A 103 19.93 5.32 36.00
N ARG A 104 19.94 5.28 34.66
CA ARG A 104 21.19 5.36 33.88
C ARG A 104 20.88 5.62 32.41
N ILE A 105 21.03 6.89 32.03
CA ILE A 105 21.22 7.30 30.64
C ILE A 105 22.59 6.78 30.21
N LYS A 106 22.62 5.71 29.41
CA LYS A 106 23.77 5.37 28.57
C LYS A 106 23.42 5.72 27.13
N LYS A 107 24.07 6.79 26.70
CA LYS A 107 24.26 7.23 25.33
C LYS A 107 25.07 6.16 24.59
N GLU A 108 24.42 5.37 23.75
CA GLU A 108 25.12 4.66 22.66
C GLU A 108 24.35 4.86 21.36
N LEU A 109 25.12 5.42 20.43
CA LEU A 109 24.79 5.79 19.06
C LEU A 109 24.87 4.50 18.24
N ASP A 110 23.77 3.76 18.12
CA ASP A 110 23.74 2.54 17.31
C ASP A 110 23.11 2.85 15.95
N THR A 111 23.98 3.22 15.01
CA THR A 111 23.69 3.30 13.57
C THR A 111 23.51 1.88 13.04
N GLN A 112 22.36 1.26 13.30
CA GLN A 112 22.06 -0.04 12.68
C GLN A 112 21.78 0.14 11.19
N PRO A 113 22.40 -0.69 10.32
CA PRO A 113 22.20 -0.60 8.87
C PRO A 113 20.76 -0.98 8.51
N ILE A 114 20.12 -0.09 7.75
CA ILE A 114 18.78 -0.23 7.14
C ILE A 114 18.86 -1.29 6.02
N THR A 115 19.18 -2.53 6.34
CA THR A 115 19.32 -3.60 5.32
C THR A 115 18.42 -4.79 5.59
N LYS A 116 18.07 -5.07 6.86
CA LYS A 116 17.20 -6.21 7.19
C LYS A 116 15.71 -6.00 6.86
N LYS A 117 15.21 -4.76 6.95
CA LYS A 117 13.80 -4.47 6.66
C LYS A 117 13.45 -4.47 5.17
N ARG A 118 14.42 -4.27 4.27
CA ARG A 118 14.18 -4.33 2.82
C ARG A 118 13.99 -5.77 2.35
N LYS A 119 14.84 -6.70 2.79
CA LYS A 119 14.74 -8.12 2.42
C LYS A 119 13.38 -8.76 2.74
N MET A 120 12.81 -8.48 3.92
CA MET A 120 11.51 -9.07 4.27
C MET A 120 10.36 -8.56 3.40
N VAL A 121 10.45 -7.34 2.87
CA VAL A 121 9.43 -6.78 1.98
C VAL A 121 9.57 -7.40 0.59
N ASP A 122 10.80 -7.60 0.12
CA ASP A 122 11.06 -8.24 -1.18
C ASP A 122 10.57 -9.70 -1.19
N ASP A 123 10.75 -10.46 -0.09
CA ASP A 123 10.27 -11.85 0.02
C ASP A 123 8.73 -11.93 0.08
N GLU A 124 8.05 -11.04 0.83
CA GLU A 124 6.58 -10.97 0.84
C GLU A 124 6.00 -10.53 -0.52
N ILE A 125 6.70 -9.68 -1.25
CA ILE A 125 6.29 -9.24 -2.60
C ILE A 125 6.47 -10.37 -3.62
N ALA A 126 7.56 -11.14 -3.55
CA ALA A 126 7.82 -12.25 -4.45
C ALA A 126 6.75 -13.35 -4.33
N GLU A 127 6.29 -13.65 -3.11
CA GLU A 127 5.20 -14.60 -2.87
C GLU A 127 3.86 -14.17 -3.52
N TRP A 128 3.66 -12.88 -3.78
CA TRP A 128 2.40 -12.37 -4.36
C TRP A 128 2.38 -12.31 -5.88
N LEU A 129 3.55 -12.35 -6.52
CA LEU A 129 3.72 -12.34 -7.98
C LEU A 129 3.58 -13.74 -8.59
N ASP A 130 3.70 -14.79 -7.78
CA ASP A 130 3.61 -16.20 -8.21
C ASP A 130 2.21 -16.81 -7.99
N LEU A 131 1.21 -16.02 -7.60
CA LEU A 131 -0.18 -16.48 -7.58
C LEU A 131 -0.67 -16.64 -9.03
N PRO A 132 -1.14 -17.82 -9.45
CA PRO A 132 -1.70 -18.00 -10.76
C PRO A 132 -2.80 -16.95 -10.98
N GLU A 133 -2.72 -16.25 -12.11
CA GLU A 133 -3.87 -15.49 -12.59
C GLU A 133 -4.98 -16.53 -12.73
N ASP A 134 -6.07 -16.39 -11.96
CA ASP A 134 -7.30 -17.16 -12.13
C ASP A 134 -7.87 -16.76 -13.51
N ASP A 135 -7.20 -17.17 -14.59
CA ASP A 135 -7.69 -17.21 -15.95
C ASP A 135 -8.67 -18.39 -16.02
N GLU A 136 -9.82 -18.23 -15.36
CA GLU A 136 -11.01 -18.98 -15.77
C GLU A 136 -11.41 -18.46 -17.14
N GLU A 137 -10.80 -19.09 -18.14
CA GLU A 137 -11.24 -19.35 -19.50
C GLU A 137 -12.77 -19.21 -19.63
N LEU A 138 -13.22 -17.98 -19.87
CA LEU A 138 -14.61 -17.69 -20.21
C LEU A 138 -14.82 -18.21 -21.62
N ALA A 139 -15.27 -19.45 -21.70
CA ALA A 139 -15.59 -20.13 -22.95
C ALA A 139 -16.51 -19.25 -23.81
N ASP A 140 -15.94 -18.70 -24.87
CA ASP A 140 -16.65 -18.14 -26.01
C ASP A 140 -17.45 -19.28 -26.67
N ASP A 141 -18.69 -19.48 -26.25
CA ASP A 141 -19.63 -20.27 -27.03
C ASP A 141 -21.08 -19.88 -26.73
N THR A 142 -21.54 -18.79 -27.33
CA THR A 142 -22.96 -18.62 -27.73
C THR A 142 -23.06 -17.54 -28.82
N PHE A 143 -22.45 -17.83 -29.96
CA PHE A 143 -22.76 -17.12 -31.21
C PHE A 143 -24.17 -17.57 -31.67
N ILE A 144 -25.20 -16.81 -31.27
CA ILE A 144 -26.59 -17.02 -31.71
C ILE A 144 -26.67 -16.76 -33.21
N LYS A 145 -26.72 -17.84 -34.02
CA LYS A 145 -27.17 -17.78 -35.40
C LYS A 145 -28.68 -17.55 -35.42
N LEU A 146 -29.09 -16.31 -35.69
CA LEU A 146 -30.44 -15.97 -36.13
C LEU A 146 -30.61 -16.46 -37.57
N SER A 147 -31.56 -17.38 -37.78
CA SER A 147 -32.13 -17.72 -39.10
C SER A 147 -33.37 -16.89 -39.35
#